data_AF-A0A7G9SD83-F1
#
_entry.id   AF-A0A7G9SD83-F1
#
_cell.length_a   1.000
_cell.length_b   1.000
_cell.length_c   1.000
_cell.angle_alpha   90.00
_cell.angle_beta   90.00
_cell.angle_gamma   90.00
#
_symmetry.space_group_name_H-M   'P 1'
#
loop_
_entity.id
_entity.type
_entity.pdbx_description
1 polymer ?
#
loop_
_entity_poly.entity_id
_entity_poly.type
_entity_poly.pdbx_seq_one_letter_code
_entity_poly.pdbx_strand_id
1 'polypeptide(L)'
;MDKTFAKGLLVAAASALTFAQPAEAAMSCWNPQAASAVAIKDLQSRLMVGTLMCNAMGYDSSASYNKFVLANRAALNQANRDVKARFTAAYGKRSLKEYDRFNTSLANAYGAKPTDRAICDANQRAAREATAAKGNSTKLLAIAEDLGSDVRLPGGRCGRNFASR
;
A
#
# COMPACT_ATOMS: atom_id res chain seq x y z
N MET A 1 7.90 -28.76 67.77
CA MET A 1 7.63 -28.04 66.51
C MET A 1 7.17 -29.08 65.49
N ASP A 2 5.97 -29.65 65.58
CA ASP A 2 4.64 -29.03 65.31
C ASP A 2 4.59 -28.48 63.87
N LYS A 3 3.63 -28.76 62.95
CA LYS A 3 2.30 -29.38 62.98
C LYS A 3 1.86 -29.70 61.53
N THR A 4 0.88 -30.59 61.45
CA THR A 4 0.00 -31.08 60.37
C THR A 4 -0.73 -30.02 59.49
N PHE A 5 -1.35 -30.48 58.39
CA PHE A 5 -2.42 -29.85 57.55
C PHE A 5 -1.96 -28.89 56.42
N ALA A 6 -2.55 -28.79 55.23
CA ALA A 6 -3.80 -29.30 54.67
C ALA A 6 -3.84 -29.07 53.14
N LYS A 7 -4.68 -29.86 52.47
CA LYS A 7 -5.65 -29.53 51.41
C LYS A 7 -5.15 -28.80 50.15
N GLY A 8 -5.50 -29.43 49.03
CA GLY A 8 -5.22 -28.89 47.72
C GLY A 8 -5.99 -27.63 47.39
N LEU A 9 -5.50 -26.98 46.33
CA LEU A 9 -6.32 -26.20 45.44
C LEU A 9 -5.63 -26.25 44.07
N LEU A 10 -6.17 -27.06 43.17
CA LEU A 10 -5.91 -26.96 41.74
C LEU A 10 -6.47 -25.61 41.29
N VAL A 11 -5.62 -24.58 41.28
CA VAL A 11 -5.92 -23.33 40.59
C VAL A 11 -5.52 -23.55 39.14
N ALA A 12 -6.48 -24.00 38.33
CA ALA A 12 -6.39 -23.91 36.88
C ALA A 12 -6.36 -22.42 36.52
N ALA A 13 -5.16 -21.83 36.47
CA ALA A 13 -4.96 -20.51 35.91
C ALA A 13 -5.27 -20.60 34.41
N ALA A 14 -6.48 -20.17 34.04
CA ALA A 14 -6.91 -19.99 32.67
C ALA A 14 -5.88 -19.11 31.97
N SER A 15 -5.00 -19.76 31.21
CA SER A 15 -4.07 -19.11 30.31
C SER A 15 -4.92 -18.46 29.24
N ALA A 16 -5.21 -17.17 29.40
CA ALA A 16 -5.76 -16.35 28.35
C ALA A 16 -4.72 -16.32 27.22
N LEU A 17 -4.83 -17.28 26.30
CA LEU A 17 -4.18 -17.24 25.01
C LEU A 17 -4.72 -16.00 24.30
N THR A 18 -4.04 -14.88 24.50
CA THR A 18 -4.14 -13.73 23.61
C THR A 18 -3.61 -14.20 22.27
N PHE A 19 -4.50 -14.75 21.45
CA PHE A 19 -4.22 -14.92 20.03
C PHE A 19 -3.78 -13.55 19.52
N ALA A 20 -2.50 -13.43 19.18
CA ALA A 20 -2.00 -12.31 18.41
C ALA A 20 -2.76 -12.34 17.09
N GLN A 21 -3.88 -11.62 17.03
CA GLN A 21 -4.63 -11.48 15.79
C GLN A 21 -3.64 -10.95 14.75
N PRO A 22 -3.51 -11.63 13.59
CA PRO A 22 -2.64 -11.14 12.54
C PRO A 22 -3.02 -9.69 12.28
N ALA A 23 -2.03 -8.80 12.16
CA ALA A 23 -2.26 -7.37 11.92
C ALA A 23 -3.09 -7.09 10.65
N GLU A 24 -3.30 -8.11 9.81
CA GLU A 24 -4.18 -8.15 8.67
C GLU A 24 -5.68 -8.11 9.04
N ALA A 25 -6.08 -8.53 10.25
CA ALA A 25 -7.47 -8.51 10.72
C ALA A 25 -7.93 -7.13 11.22
N ALA A 26 -7.01 -6.18 11.43
CA ALA A 26 -7.35 -4.85 11.94
C ALA A 26 -7.91 -3.92 10.85
N MET A 27 -7.60 -4.17 9.57
CA MET A 27 -8.19 -3.43 8.47
C MET A 27 -9.39 -4.19 7.91
N SER A 28 -10.57 -3.55 7.97
CA SER A 28 -11.67 -3.95 7.08
C SER A 28 -11.21 -3.88 5.63
N CYS A 29 -11.73 -4.78 4.80
CA CYS A 29 -11.46 -4.80 3.37
C CYS A 29 -11.65 -3.42 2.72
N TRP A 30 -10.94 -3.17 1.62
CA TRP A 30 -11.05 -1.91 0.87
C TRP A 30 -12.34 -1.91 0.07
N ASN A 31 -13.23 -0.95 0.34
CA ASN A 31 -14.37 -0.66 -0.52
C ASN A 31 -13.90 -0.06 -1.87
N PRO A 32 -14.75 0.01 -2.90
CA PRO A 32 -14.33 0.47 -4.23
C PRO A 32 -13.66 1.85 -4.22
N GLN A 33 -14.23 2.82 -3.51
CA GLN A 33 -13.67 4.17 -3.42
C GLN A 33 -12.27 4.19 -2.78
N ALA A 34 -12.09 3.47 -1.67
CA ALA A 34 -10.82 3.38 -0.99
C ALA A 34 -9.79 2.61 -1.84
N ALA A 35 -10.22 1.59 -2.58
CA ALA A 35 -9.37 0.87 -3.50
C ALA A 35 -8.92 1.73 -4.70
N SER A 36 -9.76 2.66 -5.17
CA SER A 36 -9.39 3.65 -6.18
C SER A 36 -8.32 4.62 -5.66
N ALA A 37 -8.45 5.11 -4.43
CA ALA A 37 -7.40 5.94 -3.82
C ALA A 37 -6.06 5.19 -3.72
N VAL A 38 -6.09 3.90 -3.39
CA VAL A 38 -4.87 3.08 -3.41
C VAL A 38 -4.32 2.93 -4.82
N ALA A 39 -5.14 2.67 -5.83
CA ALA A 39 -4.68 2.53 -7.22
C ALA A 39 -3.94 3.79 -7.72
N ILE A 40 -4.44 4.98 -7.39
CA ILE A 40 -3.77 6.26 -7.73
C ILE A 40 -2.42 6.38 -7.00
N LYS A 41 -2.37 5.98 -5.72
CA LYS A 41 -1.13 6.01 -4.93
C LYS A 41 -0.11 4.98 -5.42
N ASP A 42 -0.58 3.82 -5.83
CA ASP A 42 0.22 2.75 -6.43
C ASP A 42 0.80 3.20 -7.77
N LEU A 43 -0.01 3.83 -8.64
CA LEU A 43 0.46 4.48 -9.87
C LEU A 43 1.59 5.48 -9.59
N GLN A 44 1.43 6.35 -8.58
CA GLN A 44 2.48 7.30 -8.21
C GLN A 44 3.76 6.58 -7.77
N SER A 45 3.63 5.53 -6.95
CA SER A 45 4.78 4.74 -6.47
C SER A 45 5.49 4.04 -7.61
N ARG A 46 4.75 3.40 -8.52
CA ARG A 46 5.27 2.77 -9.74
C ARG A 46 6.09 3.74 -10.57
N LEU A 47 5.52 4.90 -10.89
CA LEU A 47 6.20 5.88 -11.74
C LEU A 47 7.41 6.49 -11.05
N MET A 48 7.34 6.73 -9.73
CA MET A 48 8.47 7.22 -8.94
C MET A 48 9.63 6.23 -8.94
N VAL A 49 9.37 4.97 -8.55
CA VAL A 49 10.41 3.94 -8.46
C VAL A 49 10.93 3.58 -9.84
N GLY A 50 10.05 3.48 -10.84
CA GLY A 50 10.44 3.30 -12.23
C GLY A 50 11.42 4.38 -12.69
N THR A 51 11.15 5.66 -12.36
CA THR A 51 12.10 6.74 -12.66
C THR A 51 13.44 6.57 -11.96
N LEU A 52 13.46 6.18 -10.68
CA LEU A 52 14.71 5.93 -9.95
C LEU A 52 15.53 4.80 -10.58
N MET A 53 14.89 3.68 -10.91
CA MET A 53 15.55 2.53 -11.53
C MET A 53 16.08 2.88 -12.93
N CYS A 54 15.30 3.60 -13.73
CA CYS A 54 15.73 4.06 -15.05
C CYS A 54 16.92 5.01 -14.99
N ASN A 55 16.89 5.95 -14.04
CA ASN A 55 17.99 6.89 -13.85
C ASN A 55 19.28 6.16 -13.43
N ALA A 56 19.18 5.13 -12.58
CA ALA A 56 20.32 4.30 -12.17
C ALA A 56 20.98 3.58 -13.35
N MET A 57 20.27 3.37 -14.45
CA MET A 57 20.78 2.78 -15.71
C MET A 57 21.20 3.83 -16.74
N GLY A 58 21.19 5.13 -16.41
CA GLY A 58 21.52 6.21 -17.33
C GLY A 58 20.39 6.63 -18.27
N TYR A 59 19.15 6.19 -18.03
CA TYR A 59 17.96 6.65 -18.75
C TYR A 59 17.22 7.71 -17.93
N ASP A 60 17.38 8.99 -18.29
CA ASP A 60 16.69 10.08 -17.57
C ASP A 60 15.20 10.16 -17.94
N SER A 61 14.35 9.83 -16.97
CA SER A 61 12.89 9.97 -17.08
C SER A 61 12.31 10.99 -16.10
N SER A 62 13.17 11.68 -15.33
CA SER A 62 12.80 12.55 -14.21
C SER A 62 11.86 13.67 -14.63
N ALA A 63 12.11 14.27 -15.80
CA ALA A 63 11.28 15.37 -16.32
C ALA A 63 9.83 14.94 -16.58
N SER A 64 9.60 13.68 -16.99
CA SER A 64 8.24 13.19 -17.27
C SER A 64 7.49 12.89 -15.97
N TYR A 65 8.17 12.26 -15.01
CA TYR A 65 7.61 12.02 -13.68
C TYR A 65 7.29 13.33 -12.94
N ASN A 66 8.19 14.32 -12.95
CA ASN A 66 7.97 15.59 -12.28
C ASN A 66 6.76 16.34 -12.86
N LYS A 67 6.59 16.34 -14.19
CA LYS A 67 5.40 16.92 -14.85
C LYS A 67 4.12 16.21 -14.41
N PHE A 68 4.14 14.89 -14.33
CA PHE A 68 3.01 14.09 -13.82
C PHE A 68 2.63 14.51 -12.40
N VAL A 69 3.60 14.58 -11.48
CA VAL A 69 3.35 14.96 -10.08
C VAL A 69 2.79 16.37 -9.99
N LEU A 70 3.38 17.34 -10.71
CA LEU A 70 2.93 18.72 -10.69
C LEU A 70 1.51 18.88 -11.23
N ALA A 71 1.21 18.25 -12.37
CA ALA A 71 -0.11 18.33 -13.01
C ALA A 71 -1.23 17.67 -12.18
N ASN A 72 -0.88 16.72 -11.31
CA ASN A 72 -1.85 15.92 -10.56
C ASN A 72 -1.76 16.12 -9.04
N ARG A 73 -0.98 17.09 -8.55
CA ARG A 73 -0.66 17.27 -7.13
C ARG A 73 -1.89 17.23 -6.21
N ALA A 74 -2.98 17.88 -6.60
CA ALA A 74 -4.21 17.89 -5.82
C ALA A 74 -4.83 16.49 -5.69
N ALA A 75 -4.94 15.75 -6.80
CA ALA A 75 -5.50 14.40 -6.83
C ALA A 75 -4.60 13.38 -6.11
N LEU A 76 -3.28 13.46 -6.29
CA LEU A 76 -2.31 12.62 -5.59
C LEU A 76 -2.39 12.84 -4.08
N ASN A 77 -2.44 14.10 -3.64
CA ASN A 77 -2.57 14.43 -2.23
C ASN A 77 -3.91 13.97 -1.64
N GLN A 78 -5.01 14.06 -2.40
CA GLN A 78 -6.31 13.56 -1.96
C GLN A 78 -6.29 12.04 -1.79
N ALA A 79 -5.83 11.29 -2.80
CA ALA A 79 -5.68 9.84 -2.72
C ALA A 79 -4.81 9.42 -1.53
N ASN A 80 -3.70 10.14 -1.30
CA ASN A 80 -2.82 9.90 -0.17
C ASN A 80 -3.50 10.13 1.18
N ARG A 81 -4.33 11.18 1.31
CA ARG A 81 -5.13 11.44 2.52
C ARG A 81 -6.15 10.33 2.77
N ASP A 82 -6.85 9.88 1.72
CA ASP A 82 -7.87 8.84 1.82
C ASP A 82 -7.26 7.51 2.26
N VAL A 83 -6.11 7.13 1.70
CA VAL A 83 -5.35 5.95 2.14
C VAL A 83 -4.92 6.12 3.60
N LYS A 84 -4.31 7.25 3.97
CA LYS A 84 -3.86 7.48 5.35
C LYS A 84 -5.01 7.42 6.37
N ALA A 85 -6.18 7.97 6.03
CA ALA A 85 -7.37 7.93 6.88
C ALA A 85 -7.81 6.50 7.19
N ARG A 86 -7.71 5.59 6.22
CA ARG A 86 -7.99 4.15 6.43
C ARG A 86 -7.02 3.52 7.42
N PHE A 87 -5.72 3.80 7.29
CA PHE A 87 -4.73 3.34 8.28
C PHE A 87 -4.97 3.93 9.66
N THR A 88 -5.42 5.20 9.74
CA THR A 88 -5.78 5.84 11.02
C THR A 88 -6.96 5.14 11.68
N ALA A 89 -8.02 4.86 10.91
CA ALA A 89 -9.19 4.16 11.41
C ALA A 89 -8.88 2.73 11.88
N ALA A 90 -8.01 2.00 11.18
CA ALA A 90 -7.72 0.60 11.49
C ALA A 90 -6.69 0.40 12.60
N TYR A 91 -5.67 1.27 12.68
CA TYR A 91 -4.50 1.03 13.54
C TYR A 91 -4.30 2.06 14.65
N GLY A 92 -5.09 3.14 14.68
CA GLY A 92 -5.02 4.19 15.70
C GLY A 92 -3.59 4.71 15.88
N LYS A 93 -3.03 4.57 17.09
CA LYS A 93 -1.66 5.00 17.42
C LYS A 93 -0.57 4.36 16.54
N ARG A 94 -0.81 3.18 15.95
CA ARG A 94 0.13 2.50 15.04
C ARG A 94 -0.01 2.93 13.58
N SER A 95 -0.96 3.82 13.26
CA SER A 95 -1.31 4.19 11.89
C SER A 95 -0.12 4.64 11.05
N LEU A 96 0.77 5.48 11.58
CA LEU A 96 1.92 5.97 10.83
C LEU A 96 2.85 4.82 10.44
N LYS A 97 3.18 3.96 11.41
CA LYS A 97 4.05 2.79 11.18
C LYS A 97 3.49 1.85 10.12
N GLU A 98 2.20 1.52 10.19
CA GLU A 98 1.59 0.61 9.21
C GLU A 98 1.42 1.27 7.83
N TYR A 99 1.15 2.57 7.80
CA TYR A 99 1.11 3.34 6.57
C TYR A 99 2.49 3.43 5.89
N ASP A 100 3.56 3.62 6.65
CA ASP A 100 4.92 3.64 6.14
C ASP A 100 5.35 2.27 5.62
N ARG A 101 5.02 1.20 6.34
CA ARG A 101 5.21 -0.19 5.86
C ARG A 101 4.48 -0.42 4.54
N PHE A 102 3.26 0.08 4.41
CA PHE A 102 2.51 0.00 3.17
C PHE A 102 3.23 0.75 2.03
N ASN A 103 3.70 1.99 2.25
CA ASN A 103 4.49 2.72 1.26
C ASN A 103 5.76 1.97 0.86
N THR A 104 6.48 1.39 1.82
CA THR A 104 7.65 0.55 1.54
C THR A 104 7.28 -0.67 0.71
N SER A 105 6.13 -1.30 0.97
CA SER A 105 5.66 -2.42 0.15
C SER A 105 5.35 -2.01 -1.30
N LEU A 106 4.78 -0.82 -1.52
CA LEU A 106 4.58 -0.26 -2.87
C LEU A 106 5.93 -0.06 -3.57
N ALA A 107 6.89 0.54 -2.87
CA ALA A 107 8.21 0.81 -3.45
C ALA A 107 8.94 -0.48 -3.82
N ASN A 108 8.93 -1.46 -2.92
CA ASN A 108 9.59 -2.74 -3.13
C ASN A 108 8.95 -3.56 -4.26
N ALA A 109 7.63 -3.46 -4.45
CA ALA A 109 6.93 -4.16 -5.53
C ALA A 109 7.48 -3.80 -6.92
N TYR A 110 7.93 -2.56 -7.11
CA TYR A 110 8.49 -2.09 -8.37
C TYR A 110 10.02 -2.04 -8.37
N GLY A 111 10.66 -1.84 -7.22
CA GLY A 111 12.12 -1.74 -7.10
C GLY A 111 12.83 -3.10 -7.12
N ALA A 112 12.15 -4.20 -6.80
CA ALA A 112 12.73 -5.54 -6.79
C ALA A 112 12.75 -6.21 -8.18
N LYS A 113 12.21 -5.56 -9.20
CA LYS A 113 12.06 -6.15 -10.54
C LYS A 113 13.23 -5.75 -11.46
N PRO A 114 13.66 -6.63 -12.38
CA PRO A 114 14.56 -6.25 -13.44
C PRO A 114 13.99 -5.05 -14.20
N THR A 115 14.83 -4.05 -14.45
CA THR A 115 14.48 -2.88 -15.26
C THR A 115 15.33 -2.91 -16.51
N ASP A 116 14.73 -2.60 -17.65
CA ASP A 116 15.39 -2.47 -18.93
C ASP A 116 14.87 -1.22 -19.66
N ARG A 117 15.38 -1.01 -20.88
CA ARG A 117 14.99 0.13 -21.70
C ARG A 117 13.49 0.14 -22.03
N ALA A 118 12.90 -1.02 -22.32
CA ALA A 118 11.49 -1.11 -22.71
C ALA A 118 10.56 -0.72 -21.54
N ILE A 119 10.91 -1.17 -20.32
CA ILE A 119 10.23 -0.80 -19.07
C ILE A 119 10.36 0.70 -18.83
N CYS A 120 11.54 1.27 -19.05
CA CYS A 120 11.76 2.72 -18.91
C CYS A 120 10.92 3.54 -19.90
N ASP A 121 10.90 3.13 -21.16
CA ASP A 121 10.08 3.80 -22.17
C ASP A 121 8.58 3.68 -21.83
N ALA A 122 8.13 2.53 -21.30
CA ALA A 122 6.75 2.32 -20.88
C ALA A 122 6.35 3.21 -19.70
N ASN A 123 7.16 3.25 -18.64
CA ASN A 123 6.92 4.12 -17.49
C ASN A 123 6.97 5.61 -17.88
N GLN A 124 7.88 6.00 -18.78
CA GLN A 124 7.93 7.37 -19.28
C GLN A 124 6.68 7.73 -20.09
N ARG A 125 6.20 6.84 -20.97
CA ARG A 125 4.95 7.04 -21.72
C ARG A 125 3.76 7.21 -20.78
N ALA A 126 3.63 6.32 -19.80
CA ALA A 126 2.57 6.39 -18.80
C ALA A 126 2.61 7.71 -17.99
N ALA A 127 3.80 8.18 -17.58
CA ALA A 127 3.92 9.46 -16.90
C ALA A 127 3.49 10.65 -17.78
N ARG A 128 3.79 10.61 -19.08
CA ARG A 128 3.35 11.63 -20.03
C ARG A 128 1.83 11.61 -20.23
N GLU A 129 1.24 10.43 -20.36
CA GLU A 129 -0.21 10.27 -20.44
C GLU A 129 -0.91 10.76 -19.17
N ALA A 130 -0.40 10.35 -18.00
CA ALA A 130 -0.95 10.76 -16.71
C ALA A 130 -0.83 12.27 -16.47
N THR A 131 0.14 12.95 -17.09
CA THR A 131 0.21 14.42 -17.07
C THR A 131 -1.04 15.05 -17.69
N ALA A 132 -1.61 14.44 -18.74
CA ALA A 132 -2.83 14.93 -19.39
C ALA A 132 -4.10 14.75 -18.55
N ALA A 133 -4.03 13.96 -17.46
CA ALA A 133 -5.15 13.81 -16.53
C ALA A 133 -5.45 15.12 -15.77
N LYS A 134 -4.45 15.98 -15.52
CA LYS A 134 -4.59 17.31 -14.89
C LYS A 134 -5.46 17.30 -13.61
N GLY A 135 -5.26 16.29 -12.76
CA GLY A 135 -6.00 16.11 -11.51
C GLY A 135 -7.33 15.36 -11.64
N ASN A 136 -7.71 14.91 -12.84
CA ASN A 136 -8.89 14.07 -13.02
C ASN A 136 -8.61 12.63 -12.54
N SER A 137 -9.14 12.29 -11.37
CA SER A 137 -8.96 10.97 -10.74
C SER A 137 -9.47 9.81 -11.59
N THR A 138 -10.52 10.00 -12.40
CA THR A 138 -11.05 8.92 -13.27
C THR A 138 -10.04 8.58 -14.37
N LYS A 139 -9.39 9.58 -14.96
CA LYS A 139 -8.32 9.35 -15.94
C LYS A 139 -7.09 8.70 -15.32
N LEU A 140 -6.71 9.13 -14.11
CA LEU A 140 -5.60 8.51 -13.38
C LEU A 140 -5.90 7.05 -13.04
N LEU A 141 -7.15 6.72 -12.70
CA LEU A 141 -7.58 5.35 -12.45
C LEU A 141 -7.50 4.48 -13.70
N ALA A 142 -7.98 4.97 -14.84
CA ALA A 142 -7.89 4.23 -16.11
C ALA A 142 -6.43 3.88 -16.45
N ILE A 143 -5.49 4.81 -16.25
CA ILE A 143 -4.05 4.57 -16.47
C ILE A 143 -3.51 3.57 -15.45
N ALA A 144 -3.91 3.67 -14.18
CA ALA A 144 -3.50 2.71 -13.15
C ALA A 144 -4.02 1.28 -13.44
N GLU A 145 -5.23 1.17 -14.00
CA GLU A 145 -5.84 -0.10 -14.39
C GLU A 145 -5.16 -0.73 -15.60
N ASP A 146 -4.85 0.06 -16.64
CA ASP A 146 -4.12 -0.39 -17.83
C ASP A 146 -2.72 -0.93 -17.48
N LEU A 147 -2.02 -0.22 -16.60
CA LEU A 147 -0.71 -0.63 -16.12
C LEU A 147 -0.75 -1.88 -15.22
N GLY A 148 -1.89 -2.14 -14.58
CA GLY A 148 -2.03 -3.17 -13.55
C GLY A 148 -1.30 -2.83 -12.24
N SER A 149 -1.60 -3.61 -11.20
CA SER A 149 -1.02 -3.47 -9.86
C SER A 149 -0.33 -4.75 -9.42
N ASP A 150 0.90 -4.61 -8.94
CA ASP A 150 1.68 -5.70 -8.34
C ASP A 150 1.47 -5.84 -6.82
N VAL A 151 0.67 -4.94 -6.24
CA VAL A 151 0.58 -4.77 -4.80
C VAL A 151 -0.62 -5.52 -4.26
N ARG A 152 -0.38 -6.39 -3.28
CA ARG A 152 -1.45 -6.96 -2.46
C ARG A 152 -1.93 -5.93 -1.43
N LEU A 153 -3.19 -5.55 -1.51
CA LEU A 153 -3.82 -4.68 -0.50
C LEU A 153 -3.88 -5.40 0.85
N PRO A 154 -3.36 -4.80 1.95
CA PRO A 154 -3.62 -5.33 3.29
C PRO A 154 -5.14 -5.41 3.53
N GLY A 155 -5.62 -6.48 4.15
CA GLY A 155 -7.06 -6.71 4.37
C GLY A 155 -7.90 -7.02 3.11
N GLY A 156 -7.32 -7.01 1.91
CA GLY A 156 -7.99 -7.38 0.66
C GLY A 156 -9.07 -6.40 0.18
N ARG A 157 -9.61 -6.61 -1.03
CA ARG A 157 -10.79 -5.87 -1.55
C ARG A 157 -12.07 -6.50 -1.05
N CYS A 158 -13.07 -5.69 -0.69
CA CYS A 158 -14.37 -6.21 -0.27
C CYS A 158 -15.02 -7.00 -1.41
N GLY A 159 -15.67 -8.12 -1.08
CA GLY A 159 -16.35 -8.98 -2.05
C GLY A 159 -15.42 -9.86 -2.91
N ARG A 160 -14.09 -9.82 -2.71
CA ARG A 160 -13.15 -10.80 -3.25
C ARG A 160 -12.61 -11.67 -2.12
N ASN A 161 -13.10 -12.91 -2.03
CA ASN A 161 -12.58 -13.89 -1.08
C ASN A 161 -11.13 -14.22 -1.45
N PHE A 162 -10.17 -13.81 -0.61
CA PHE A 162 -8.81 -14.33 -0.67
C PHE A 162 -8.84 -15.69 0.02
N ALA A 163 -9.08 -16.76 -0.75
CA ALA A 163 -8.62 -18.07 -0.34
C ALA A 163 -7.09 -18.03 -0.36
N SER A 164 -6.49 -17.89 0.82
CA SER A 164 -5.06 -18.08 1.03
C SER A 164 -4.65 -19.44 0.45
N ARG A 165 -3.74 -19.41 -0.53
CA ARG A 165 -2.92 -20.58 -0.91
C ARG A 165 -1.58 -20.45 -0.24
#